data_AF-A0A915YZB8-F1
#
_entry.id   AF-A0A915YZB8-F1
#
_cell.length_a   1.000
_cell.length_b   1.000
_cell.length_c   1.000
_cell.angle_alpha   90.00
_cell.angle_beta   90.00
_cell.angle_gamma   90.00
#
_symmetry.space_group_name_H-M   'P 1'
#
loop_
_entity.id
_entity.type
_entity.pdbx_description
1 polymer ?
#
loop_
_entity_poly.entity_id
_entity_poly.type
_entity_poly.pdbx_seq_one_letter_code
_entity_poly.pdbx_strand_id
1 'polypeptide(L)' 'MKKCWDSDPDNRPNVKLISTILNKDELKGEIEKAEKYLFKEYKENSHLTITHPQAIYTSRLLNPYTEGLAIDFTELDDKK' A
#
# COMPACT_ATOMS: atom_id res chain seq x y z
N MET A 1 -15.00 3.06 -8.23
CA MET A 1 -14.33 1.75 -8.02
C MET A 1 -14.86 0.60 -8.88
N LYS A 2 -16.16 0.49 -9.20
CA LYS A 2 -16.70 -0.62 -10.02
C LYS A 2 -15.93 -0.87 -11.33
N LYS A 3 -15.53 0.20 -12.04
CA LYS A 3 -14.72 0.11 -13.27
C LYS A 3 -13.31 -0.46 -13.07
N CYS A 4 -12.75 -0.36 -11.86
CA CYS A 4 -11.42 -0.88 -11.55
C CYS A 4 -11.44 -2.36 -11.18
N TRP A 5 -12.63 -2.94 -10.96
CA TRP A 5 -12.85 -4.32 -10.50
C TRP A 5 -13.34 -5.22 -11.62
N ASP A 6 -13.07 -4.84 -12.88
CA ASP A 6 -13.42 -5.67 -14.03
C ASP A 6 -12.64 -6.99 -13.98
N SER A 7 -13.32 -8.10 -14.24
CA SER A 7 -12.67 -9.42 -14.26
C SER A 7 -11.64 -9.51 -15.38
N ASP A 8 -11.90 -8.83 -16.49
CA ASP A 8 -10.98 -8.69 -17.60
C ASP A 8 -9.97 -7.56 -17.32
N PRO A 9 -8.65 -7.84 -17.33
CA PRO A 9 -7.62 -6.83 -17.10
C PRO A 9 -7.64 -5.69 -18.12
N ASP A 10 -7.99 -5.95 -19.38
CA ASP A 10 -7.92 -4.97 -20.46
C ASP A 10 -9.01 -3.90 -20.35
N ASN A 11 -10.11 -4.23 -19.66
CA ASN A 11 -11.21 -3.31 -19.38
C ASN A 11 -10.94 -2.40 -18.18
N ARG A 12 -9.88 -2.66 -17.42
CA ARG A 12 -9.53 -1.84 -16.25
C ARG A 12 -8.93 -0.52 -16.70
N PRO A 13 -9.31 0.61 -16.08
CA PRO A 13 -8.74 1.90 -16.40
C PRO A 13 -7.25 1.94 -16.01
N ASN A 14 -6.42 2.52 -16.88
CA ASN A 14 -5.01 2.73 -16.58
C ASN A 14 -4.82 3.85 -15.53
N VAL A 15 -3.60 3.98 -15.01
CA VAL A 15 -3.28 4.94 -13.94
C VAL A 15 -3.60 6.40 -14.34
N LYS A 16 -3.37 6.76 -15.61
CA LYS A 16 -3.62 8.10 -16.14
C LYS A 16 -5.12 8.39 -16.15
N LEU A 17 -5.93 7.45 -16.62
CA LEU A 17 -7.39 7.56 -16.61
C LEU A 17 -7.95 7.57 -15.19
N ILE A 18 -7.41 6.74 -14.29
CA ILE A 18 -7.78 6.76 -12.87
C ILE A 18 -7.51 8.13 -12.26
N SER A 19 -6.36 8.75 -12.53
CA SER A 19 -6.02 10.08 -12.00
C SER A 19 -6.97 11.18 -12.48
N THR A 20 -7.53 11.03 -13.69
CA THR A 20 -8.56 11.94 -14.21
C THR A 20 -9.93 11.67 -13.62
N ILE A 21 -10.28 10.41 -13.35
CA ILE A 21 -11.56 10.04 -12.72
C ILE A 21 -11.57 10.43 -11.25
N LEU A 22 -10.46 10.23 -10.56
CA LEU A 22 -10.26 10.59 -9.16
C LEU A 22 -9.62 11.98 -9.12
N ASN A 23 -10.42 13.02 -9.35
CA ASN A 23 -9.99 14.40 -9.12
C ASN A 23 -9.55 14.53 -7.66
N LYS A 24 -8.24 14.50 -7.44
CA LYS A 24 -7.65 14.39 -6.11
C LYS A 24 -8.05 15.57 -5.21
N ASP A 25 -8.18 16.76 -5.79
CA ASP A 25 -8.56 17.97 -5.05
C ASP A 25 -10.02 17.92 -4.56
N GLU A 26 -10.91 17.34 -5.36
CA GLU A 26 -12.33 17.17 -5.02
C GLU A 26 -12.52 16.06 -3.98
N LEU A 27 -11.70 15.00 -4.06
CA LEU A 27 -11.78 13.83 -3.16
C LEU A 27 -10.93 13.97 -1.89
N LYS A 28 -10.14 15.04 -1.75
CA LYS A 28 -9.16 15.20 -0.66
C LYS A 28 -9.78 15.01 0.73
N GLY A 29 -10.92 15.62 1.00
CA GLY A 29 -11.58 15.53 2.32
C GLY A 29 -12.14 14.14 2.62
N GLU A 30 -12.65 13.44 1.60
CA GLU A 30 -13.12 12.04 1.74
C GLU A 30 -11.93 11.10 2.02
N ILE A 31 -10.79 11.32 1.37
CA ILE A 31 -9.55 10.57 1.61
C ILE A 31 -9.07 10.78 3.04
N GLU A 32 -8.92 12.02 3.49
CA GLU A 32 -8.47 12.34 4.86
C GLU A 32 -9.40 11.73 5.92
N LYS A 33 -10.72 11.75 5.67
CA LYS A 33 -11.71 11.13 6.55
C LYS A 33 -11.53 9.61 6.59
N ALA A 34 -11.37 8.95 5.44
CA ALA A 34 -11.16 7.51 5.34
C ALA A 34 -9.85 7.07 5.99
N GLU A 35 -8.76 7.82 5.78
CA GLU A 35 -7.47 7.61 6.44
C GLU A 35 -7.62 7.71 7.96
N LYS A 36 -8.33 8.73 8.46
CA LYS A 36 -8.58 8.86 9.89
C LYS A 36 -9.32 7.66 10.47
N TYR A 37 -10.22 7.02 9.74
CA TYR A 37 -10.87 5.78 10.17
C TYR A 37 -9.93 4.57 10.09
N LEU A 38 -9.15 4.43 9.02
CA LEU A 38 -8.14 3.37 8.84
C LEU A 38 -7.07 3.39 9.93
N PHE A 39 -6.54 4.58 10.22
CA PHE A 39 -5.44 4.77 11.17
C PHE A 39 -5.92 4.99 12.61
N LYS A 40 -7.23 5.07 12.86
CA LYS A 40 -7.77 5.31 14.21
C LYS A 40 -7.32 4.27 15.23
N GLU A 41 -7.19 3.02 14.77
CA GLU A 41 -6.84 1.86 15.60
C GLU A 41 -5.51 1.22 15.15
N TYR A 42 -4.84 1.83 14.18
CA TYR A 42 -3.56 1.33 13.69
C TYR A 42 -2.48 1.59 14.75
N LYS A 43 -2.26 0.58 15.58
CA LYS A 43 -1.10 0.47 16.44
C LYS A 43 -0.12 -0.41 15.69
N GLU A 44 1.01 0.13 15.26
CA GLU A 44 2.10 -0.69 14.72
C GLU A 44 2.43 -1.77 15.75
N ASN A 45 2.01 -2.99 15.47
CA ASN A 45 2.33 -4.11 16.33
C ASN A 45 3.73 -4.57 15.92
N SER A 46 4.70 -4.42 16.83
CA SER A 46 6.05 -4.99 16.69
C SER A 46 6.03 -6.49 16.34
N HIS A 47 4.91 -7.17 16.60
CA HIS A 47 4.62 -8.56 16.25
C HIS A 47 4.53 -8.86 14.74
N LEU A 48 4.38 -7.86 13.85
CA LEU A 48 4.43 -8.12 12.39
C LEU A 48 5.81 -8.56 11.89
N THR A 49 6.85 -8.40 12.72
CA THR A 49 8.20 -8.94 12.46
C THR A 49 8.37 -10.37 12.98
N ILE A 50 7.45 -10.87 13.81
CA ILE A 50 7.52 -12.22 14.37
C ILE A 50 6.97 -13.19 13.34
N THR A 51 7.86 -13.62 12.47
CA THR A 51 7.62 -14.75 11.57
C THR A 51 7.42 -16.01 12.43
N HIS A 52 6.36 -16.77 12.19
CA HIS A 52 6.12 -18.03 12.91
C HIS A 52 7.34 -18.96 12.73
N PRO A 53 7.82 -19.70 13.75
CA PRO A 53 9.04 -20.52 13.64
C PRO A 53 9.02 -21.55 12.50
N GLN A 54 7.83 -21.97 12.08
CA GLN A 54 7.58 -22.92 10.99
C GLN A 54 7.15 -22.26 9.66
N ALA A 55 7.11 -20.92 9.58
CA ALA A 55 6.79 -20.25 8.32
C ALA A 55 7.99 -20.34 7.37
N ILE A 56 7.83 -21.09 6.27
CA ILE A 56 8.86 -21.28 5.24
C ILE A 56 8.95 -20.06 4.31
N TYR A 57 7.80 -19.39 4.10
CA TYR A 57 7.70 -18.14 3.36
C TYR A 57 7.85 -16.98 4.34
N THR A 58 9.10 -16.63 4.66
CA THR A 58 9.40 -15.24 5.00
C THR A 58 9.05 -14.38 3.78
N SER A 59 8.73 -13.10 3.97
CA SER A 59 8.66 -12.13 2.87
C SER A 59 10.04 -12.01 2.22
N ARG A 60 10.38 -12.99 1.38
CA ARG A 60 11.57 -13.00 0.55
C ARG A 60 11.30 -12.05 -0.60
N LEU A 61 12.27 -11.20 -0.89
CA LEU A 61 12.26 -10.32 -2.05
C LEU A 61 11.99 -11.19 -3.29
N LEU A 62 10.87 -10.95 -3.97
CA LEU A 62 10.42 -11.77 -5.08
C LEU A 62 11.28 -11.44 -6.30
N ASN A 63 12.38 -12.18 -6.49
CA ASN A 63 13.29 -12.10 -7.64
C ASN A 63 14.13 -10.81 -7.77
N PRO A 64 15.19 -10.82 -8.60
CA PRO A 64 16.09 -9.66 -8.84
C PRO A 64 15.37 -8.38 -9.31
N TYR A 65 14.11 -8.48 -9.75
CA TYR A 65 13.29 -7.32 -10.15
C TYR A 65 12.78 -6.49 -8.96
N THR A 66 12.88 -6.99 -7.74
CA THR A 66 12.44 -6.28 -6.52
C THR A 66 13.61 -5.82 -5.64
N GLU A 67 14.86 -5.97 -6.11
CA GLU A 67 16.09 -5.56 -5.41
C GLU A 67 16.12 -4.07 -5.03
N GLY A 68 15.58 -3.20 -5.88
CA GLY A 68 15.45 -1.76 -5.61
C GLY A 68 14.30 -1.36 -4.68
N LEU A 69 13.47 -2.32 -4.25
CA LEU A 69 12.33 -2.09 -3.34
C LEU A 69 12.64 -2.48 -1.89
N ALA A 70 13.87 -2.92 -1.59
CA ALA A 70 14.35 -3.07 -0.23
C ALA A 70 14.53 -1.66 0.37
N ILE A 71 13.42 -1.07 0.83
CA ILE A 71 13.46 0.16 1.62
C ILE A 71 13.89 -0.28 3.01
N ASP A 72 15.06 0.19 3.46
CA ASP A 72 15.47 0.01 4.84
C ASP A 72 14.61 0.95 5.71
N PHE A 73 13.57 0.41 6.32
CA PHE A 73 12.64 1.17 7.17
C PHE A 73 13.30 1.67 8.46
N THR A 74 14.58 1.38 8.69
CA THR A 74 15.33 1.87 9.86
C THR A 74 15.86 3.30 9.71
N GLU A 75 15.88 3.89 8.50
CA GLU A 75 16.43 5.24 8.28
C GLU A 75 15.43 6.39 8.45
N LEU A 76 14.14 6.11 8.68
CA LEU A 76 13.11 7.17 8.78
C LEU A 76 12.98 7.81 10.16
N ASP A 77 13.63 7.27 11.20
CA ASP A 77 13.56 7.81 12.57
C ASP A 77 14.59 8.93 12.86
N ASP A 78 15.50 9.22 11.92
CA ASP A 78 16.63 10.16 12.15
C ASP A 78 16.45 11.57 11.55
N LYS A 79 15.22 12.03 11.31
CA LYS A 79 14.95 13.47 11.07
C LYS A 79 14.05 14.05 12.15
N LYS A 80 14.71 14.47 13.23
CA LYS A 80 14.20 15.42 14.22
C LYS A 80 14.33 16.87 13.74
#